data_AF-A0A969VCU4-F1
#
_entry.id   AF-A0A969VCU4-F1
#
_cell.length_a   1.000
_cell.length_b   1.000
_cell.length_c   1.000
_cell.angle_alpha   90.00
_cell.angle_beta   90.00
_cell.angle_gamma   90.00
#
_symmetry.space_group_name_H-M   'P 1'
#
loop_
_entity.id
_entity.type
_entity.pdbx_description
1 polymer ?
#
loop_
_entity_poly.entity_id
_entity_poly.type
_entity_poly.pdbx_seq_one_letter_code
_entity_poly.pdbx_strand_id
1 'polypeptide(L)'
;MNKSSYKLSPMQEGMLFDHLQSEQPGVDIEQMICSLNEALNVLTFTQAWQRVLERHPILRTSFAWQGLDEPMQTVHEQIQIPLKQQDWRQLSKSDREDKLQAYLRADRQQGFDLTKPPLMRLALLQLEEANYKLVWTFHHILLDGRSLQIL
;
A
#
# COMPACT_ATOMS: atom_id res chain seq x y z
N MET A 1 -21.54 19.74 -7.20
CA MET A 1 -20.65 18.59 -7.48
C MET A 1 -19.45 18.68 -6.57
N ASN A 2 -19.22 17.66 -5.74
CA ASN A 2 -18.02 17.56 -4.92
C ASN A 2 -16.82 17.43 -5.89
N LYS A 3 -15.85 18.34 -5.86
CA LYS A 3 -14.74 18.43 -6.85
C LYS A 3 -13.75 17.24 -6.79
N SER A 4 -14.02 16.26 -5.94
CA SER A 4 -13.09 15.18 -5.57
C SER A 4 -13.57 13.79 -6.00
N SER A 5 -14.65 13.68 -6.77
CA SER A 5 -15.14 12.40 -7.30
C SER A 5 -15.32 12.43 -8.82
N TYR A 6 -14.81 11.40 -9.49
CA TYR A 6 -14.78 11.29 -10.95
C TYR A 6 -14.75 9.81 -11.38
N LYS A 7 -14.97 9.55 -12.67
CA LYS A 7 -15.01 8.19 -13.22
C LYS A 7 -13.66 7.49 -13.11
N LEU A 8 -13.68 6.16 -13.11
CA LEU A 8 -12.47 5.35 -13.26
C LEU A 8 -11.92 5.48 -14.69
N SER A 9 -10.62 5.23 -14.86
CA SER A 9 -10.10 4.96 -16.20
C SER A 9 -10.52 3.55 -16.66
N PRO A 10 -10.53 3.27 -17.97
CA PRO A 10 -10.87 1.92 -18.47
C PRO A 10 -10.03 0.79 -17.85
N MET A 11 -8.75 1.07 -17.56
CA MET A 11 -7.88 0.10 -16.89
C MET A 11 -8.31 -0.13 -15.42
N GLN A 12 -8.67 0.93 -14.71
CA GLN A 12 -9.16 0.82 -13.34
C GLN A 12 -10.51 0.09 -13.27
N GLU A 13 -11.39 0.28 -14.26
CA GLU A 13 -12.64 -0.48 -14.37
C GLU A 13 -12.38 -1.98 -14.56
N GLY A 14 -11.41 -2.34 -15.42
CA GLY A 14 -10.98 -3.73 -15.60
C GLY A 14 -10.45 -4.35 -14.30
N MET A 15 -9.53 -3.67 -13.61
CA MET A 15 -8.99 -4.14 -12.33
C MET A 15 -10.07 -4.25 -11.25
N LEU A 16 -11.02 -3.30 -11.20
CA LEU A 16 -12.15 -3.38 -10.28
C LEU A 16 -13.01 -4.61 -10.58
N PHE A 17 -13.29 -4.89 -11.86
CA PHE A 17 -14.03 -6.08 -12.25
C PHE A 17 -13.29 -7.36 -11.83
N ASP A 18 -12.00 -7.46 -12.11
CA ASP A 18 -11.18 -8.62 -11.74
C ASP A 18 -11.12 -8.82 -10.22
N HIS A 19 -10.96 -7.73 -9.46
CA HIS A 19 -11.02 -7.74 -8.00
C HIS A 19 -12.35 -8.31 -7.47
N LEU A 20 -13.48 -7.94 -8.09
CA LEU A 20 -14.81 -8.39 -7.66
C LEU A 20 -15.15 -9.83 -8.06
N GLN A 21 -14.57 -10.32 -9.17
CA GLN A 21 -14.78 -11.69 -9.64
C GLN A 21 -13.82 -12.70 -9.00
N SER A 22 -12.70 -12.22 -8.44
CA SER A 22 -11.71 -13.10 -7.85
C SER A 22 -12.24 -13.81 -6.60
N GLU A 23 -12.16 -15.14 -6.60
CA GLU A 23 -12.36 -15.96 -5.41
C GLU A 23 -11.11 -15.99 -4.51
N GLN A 24 -9.97 -15.52 -5.02
CA GLN A 24 -8.69 -15.55 -4.32
C GLN A 24 -8.31 -14.17 -3.78
N PRO A 25 -7.91 -14.07 -2.50
CA PRO A 25 -7.37 -12.83 -1.96
C PRO A 25 -6.01 -12.51 -2.59
N GLY A 26 -5.67 -11.23 -2.66
CA GLY A 26 -4.35 -10.78 -3.11
C GLY A 26 -4.21 -10.53 -4.62
N VAL A 27 -5.31 -10.55 -5.37
CA VAL A 27 -5.35 -10.07 -6.77
C VAL A 27 -5.00 -8.58 -6.81
N ASP A 28 -4.20 -8.21 -7.82
CA ASP A 28 -3.71 -6.84 -8.03
C ASP A 28 -3.03 -6.23 -6.81
N ILE A 29 -2.46 -7.06 -5.92
CA ILE A 29 -1.64 -6.58 -4.82
C ILE A 29 -0.18 -6.61 -5.24
N GLU A 30 0.48 -5.47 -5.11
CA GLU A 30 1.91 -5.32 -5.37
C GLU A 30 2.67 -5.10 -4.07
N GLN A 31 3.88 -5.66 -3.98
CA GLN A 31 4.74 -5.57 -2.80
C GLN A 31 6.16 -5.21 -3.22
N MET A 32 6.58 -4.00 -2.86
CA MET A 32 7.96 -3.55 -3.02
C MET A 32 8.73 -3.75 -1.71
N ILE A 33 9.94 -4.29 -1.81
CA ILE A 33 10.81 -4.53 -0.66
C ILE A 33 12.10 -3.74 -0.83
N CYS A 34 12.35 -2.80 0.07
CA CYS A 34 13.55 -1.97 0.07
C CYS A 34 14.43 -2.32 1.27
N SER A 35 15.74 -2.45 1.05
CA SER A 35 16.70 -2.59 2.15
C SER A 35 17.29 -1.22 2.45
N LEU A 36 17.17 -0.78 3.71
CA LEU A 36 17.68 0.49 4.20
C LEU A 36 18.84 0.19 5.15
N ASN A 37 20.06 0.33 4.64
CA ASN A 37 21.30 -0.03 5.36
C ASN A 37 21.87 1.18 6.13
N GLU A 38 21.01 1.85 6.89
CA GLU A 38 21.37 3.02 7.68
C GLU A 38 20.53 3.14 8.95
N ALA A 39 21.00 3.95 9.91
CA ALA A 39 20.20 4.29 11.06
C ALA A 39 19.03 5.18 10.62
N LEU A 40 17.82 4.81 11.02
CA LEU A 40 16.60 5.48 10.57
C LEU A 40 15.91 6.19 11.73
N ASN A 41 15.66 7.49 11.60
CA ASN A 41 14.70 8.16 12.46
C ASN A 41 13.28 7.82 11.98
N VAL A 42 12.63 6.87 12.67
CA VAL A 42 11.32 6.36 12.25
C VAL A 42 10.23 7.44 12.23
N LEU A 43 10.30 8.42 13.12
CA LEU A 43 9.33 9.53 13.14
C LEU A 43 9.46 10.38 11.88
N THR A 44 10.67 10.81 11.52
CA THR A 44 10.94 11.59 10.31
C THR A 44 10.58 10.80 9.05
N PHE A 45 10.90 9.50 9.03
CA PHE A 45 10.53 8.60 7.93
C PHE A 45 9.02 8.51 7.75
N THR A 46 8.27 8.33 8.84
CA THR A 46 6.80 8.28 8.81
C THR A 46 6.21 9.60 8.29
N GLN A 47 6.75 10.73 8.77
CA GLN A 47 6.33 12.06 8.30
C GLN A 47 6.66 12.30 6.82
N ALA A 48 7.75 11.74 6.31
CA ALA A 48 8.08 11.82 4.89
C ALA A 48 7.01 11.09 4.04
N TRP A 49 6.66 9.86 4.42
CA TRP A 49 5.59 9.11 3.75
C TRP A 49 4.22 9.79 3.87
N GLN A 50 3.92 10.39 5.02
CA GLN A 50 2.71 11.17 5.20
C GLN A 50 2.64 12.34 4.19
N ARG A 51 3.76 13.04 3.96
CA ARG A 51 3.83 14.10 2.93
C ARG A 51 3.66 13.56 1.51
N VAL A 52 4.20 12.38 1.20
CA VAL A 52 3.99 11.72 -0.10
C VAL A 52 2.49 11.44 -0.31
N LEU A 53 1.83 10.85 0.69
CA LEU A 53 0.41 10.56 0.65
C LEU A 53 -0.45 11.84 0.54
N GLU A 54 -0.08 12.92 1.22
CA GLU A 54 -0.76 14.22 1.11
C GLU A 54 -0.59 14.83 -0.29
N ARG A 55 0.64 14.78 -0.82
CA ARG A 55 1.01 15.35 -2.12
C ARG A 55 0.35 14.65 -3.31
N HIS A 56 0.12 13.34 -3.23
CA HIS A 56 -0.37 12.53 -4.34
C HIS A 56 -1.81 12.05 -4.10
N PRO A 57 -2.84 12.72 -4.69
CA PRO A 57 -4.25 12.40 -4.46
C PRO A 57 -4.63 10.94 -4.61
N ILE A 58 -4.04 10.24 -5.60
CA ILE A 58 -4.33 8.83 -5.87
C ILE A 58 -4.06 7.92 -4.68
N LEU A 59 -3.06 8.23 -3.84
CA LEU A 59 -2.74 7.45 -2.64
C LEU A 59 -3.79 7.59 -1.53
N ARG A 60 -4.69 8.58 -1.67
CA ARG A 60 -5.83 8.83 -0.78
C ARG A 60 -7.18 8.57 -1.47
N THR A 61 -7.17 7.81 -2.56
CA THR A 61 -8.38 7.53 -3.35
C THR A 61 -9.01 6.21 -2.92
N SER A 62 -10.35 6.18 -2.86
CA SER A 62 -11.14 4.97 -2.80
C SER A 62 -12.05 4.82 -4.01
N PHE A 63 -12.60 3.63 -4.21
CA PHE A 63 -13.45 3.28 -5.33
C PHE A 63 -14.83 2.84 -4.82
N ALA A 64 -15.89 3.32 -5.45
CA ALA A 64 -17.28 3.02 -5.11
C ALA A 64 -18.03 2.58 -6.37
N TRP A 65 -18.85 1.55 -6.26
CA TRP A 65 -19.63 1.01 -7.38
C TRP A 65 -21.02 0.53 -6.98
N GLN A 66 -21.24 0.25 -5.68
CA GLN A 66 -22.53 -0.22 -5.20
C GLN A 66 -23.59 0.88 -5.27
N GLY A 67 -24.68 0.61 -5.99
CA GLY A 67 -25.82 1.53 -6.10
C GLY A 67 -25.54 2.78 -6.95
N LEU A 68 -24.48 2.75 -7.77
CA LEU A 68 -24.15 3.80 -8.73
C LEU A 68 -24.36 3.29 -10.16
N ASP A 69 -24.72 4.19 -11.08
CA ASP A 69 -24.86 3.85 -12.50
C ASP A 69 -23.52 3.46 -13.14
N GLU A 70 -22.41 3.99 -12.60
CA GLU A 70 -21.05 3.69 -13.03
C GLU A 70 -20.09 3.75 -11.82
N PRO A 71 -18.97 3.01 -11.84
CA PRO A 71 -17.94 3.09 -10.81
C PRO A 71 -17.33 4.50 -10.73
N MET A 72 -17.13 4.96 -9.50
CA MET A 72 -16.56 6.27 -9.21
C MET A 72 -15.38 6.15 -8.27
N GLN A 73 -14.36 6.98 -8.49
CA GLN A 73 -13.24 7.14 -7.55
C GLN A 73 -13.40 8.44 -6.79
N THR A 74 -13.01 8.45 -5.51
CA THR A 74 -13.14 9.61 -4.61
C THR A 74 -11.83 9.86 -3.89
N VAL A 75 -11.32 11.09 -4.00
CA VAL A 75 -10.12 11.55 -3.29
C VAL A 75 -10.51 12.06 -1.91
N HIS A 76 -9.87 11.54 -0.86
CA HIS A 76 -10.16 11.88 0.54
C HIS A 76 -9.16 12.89 1.08
N GLU A 77 -9.62 14.02 1.63
CA GLU A 77 -8.76 15.14 2.02
C GLU A 77 -7.65 14.77 3.02
N GLN A 78 -7.98 13.98 4.04
CA GLN A 78 -7.06 13.61 5.11
C GLN A 78 -7.08 12.10 5.34
N ILE A 79 -5.92 11.47 5.19
CA ILE A 79 -5.69 10.06 5.50
C ILE A 79 -4.34 9.96 6.21
N GLN A 80 -4.25 9.08 7.21
CA GLN A 80 -2.99 8.78 7.89
C GLN A 80 -2.31 7.60 7.22
N ILE A 81 -0.99 7.67 7.05
CA ILE A 81 -0.21 6.56 6.51
C ILE A 81 -0.23 5.36 7.47
N PRO A 82 -0.67 4.15 7.04
CA PRO A 82 -0.56 2.97 7.87
C PRO A 82 0.88 2.48 7.84
N LEU A 83 1.58 2.62 8.97
CA LEU A 83 2.93 2.09 9.16
C LEU A 83 2.95 1.11 10.32
N LYS A 84 3.27 -0.15 10.01
CA LYS A 84 3.54 -1.19 10.99
C LYS A 84 5.04 -1.24 11.27
N GLN A 85 5.45 -1.25 12.53
CA GLN A 85 6.84 -1.39 12.93
C GLN A 85 7.05 -2.74 13.61
N GLN A 86 8.13 -3.45 13.28
CA GLN A 86 8.49 -4.69 13.94
C GLN A 86 10.00 -4.76 14.22
N ASP A 87 10.36 -5.17 15.43
CA ASP A 87 11.74 -5.40 15.83
C ASP A 87 12.11 -6.88 15.67
N TRP A 88 13.03 -7.16 14.74
CA TRP A 88 13.51 -8.50 14.40
C TRP A 88 14.99 -8.68 14.74
N ARG A 89 15.58 -7.76 15.53
CA ARG A 89 17.01 -7.80 15.90
C ARG A 89 17.39 -9.09 16.62
N GLN A 90 16.47 -9.67 17.39
CA GLN A 90 16.69 -10.91 18.14
C GLN A 90 16.54 -12.20 17.32
N LEU A 91 16.12 -12.12 16.05
CA LEU A 91 15.97 -13.28 15.18
C LEU A 91 17.30 -13.62 14.49
N SER A 92 17.55 -14.91 14.24
CA SER A 92 18.66 -15.34 13.39
C SER A 92 18.42 -14.92 11.94
N LYS A 93 19.48 -14.94 11.11
CA LYS A 93 19.34 -14.60 9.67
C LYS A 93 18.36 -15.52 8.94
N SER A 94 18.36 -16.82 9.26
CA SER A 94 17.43 -17.78 8.68
C SER A 94 15.99 -17.49 9.10
N ASP A 95 15.76 -17.27 10.40
CA ASP A 95 14.42 -16.99 10.92
C ASP A 95 13.85 -15.67 10.38
N ARG A 96 14.70 -14.67 10.11
CA ARG A 96 14.29 -13.40 9.48
C ARG A 96 13.76 -13.62 8.07
N GLU A 97 14.42 -14.48 7.29
CA GLU A 97 13.99 -14.76 5.91
C GLU A 97 12.67 -15.53 5.89
N ASP A 98 12.56 -16.60 6.69
CA ASP A 98 11.32 -17.38 6.80
C ASP A 98 10.15 -16.52 7.27
N LYS A 99 10.40 -15.66 8.27
CA LYS A 99 9.40 -14.72 8.78
C LYS A 99 9.03 -13.64 7.75
N LEU A 100 9.97 -13.18 6.93
CA LEU A 100 9.69 -12.25 5.83
C LEU A 100 8.78 -12.89 4.80
N GLN A 101 9.08 -14.11 4.36
CA GLN A 101 8.24 -14.82 3.39
C GLN A 101 6.83 -15.08 3.93
N ALA A 102 6.72 -15.47 5.20
CA ALA A 102 5.43 -15.61 5.86
C ALA A 102 4.67 -14.28 5.96
N TYR A 103 5.37 -13.19 6.31
CA TYR A 103 4.81 -11.84 6.35
C TYR A 103 4.25 -11.44 4.98
N LEU A 104 5.04 -11.55 3.91
CA LEU A 104 4.65 -11.12 2.57
C LEU A 104 3.41 -11.86 2.07
N ARG A 105 3.35 -13.18 2.29
CA ARG A 105 2.18 -14.00 1.94
C ARG A 105 0.94 -13.58 2.72
N ALA A 106 1.05 -13.47 4.04
CA ALA A 106 -0.08 -13.10 4.89
C ALA A 106 -0.58 -11.68 4.57
N ASP A 107 0.34 -10.74 4.38
CA ASP A 107 0.03 -9.35 4.03
C ASP A 107 -0.66 -9.29 2.65
N ARG A 108 -0.14 -9.98 1.63
CA ARG A 108 -0.80 -10.05 0.32
C ARG A 108 -2.23 -10.61 0.41
N GLN A 109 -2.42 -11.67 1.19
CA GLN A 109 -3.72 -12.31 1.38
C GLN A 109 -4.71 -11.44 2.18
N GLN A 110 -4.21 -10.51 3.02
CA GLN A 110 -5.07 -9.53 3.67
C GLN A 110 -5.81 -8.64 2.67
N GLY A 111 -5.23 -8.39 1.49
CA GLY A 111 -5.84 -7.59 0.43
C GLY A 111 -6.14 -6.15 0.85
N PHE A 112 -7.08 -5.53 0.15
CA PHE A 112 -7.67 -4.24 0.50
C PHE A 112 -9.17 -4.25 0.20
N ASP A 113 -9.94 -3.56 1.04
CA ASP A 113 -11.31 -3.15 0.70
C ASP A 113 -11.21 -1.87 -0.13
N LEU A 114 -11.49 -1.96 -1.44
CA LEU A 114 -11.35 -0.82 -2.36
C LEU A 114 -12.21 0.40 -2.01
N THR A 115 -13.23 0.20 -1.16
CA THR A 115 -14.09 1.30 -0.68
C THR A 115 -13.45 2.10 0.46
N LYS A 116 -12.37 1.59 1.08
CA LYS A 116 -11.73 2.18 2.28
C LYS A 116 -10.28 2.55 2.01
N PRO A 117 -9.97 3.85 1.83
CA PRO A 117 -8.59 4.29 1.69
C PRO A 117 -7.86 4.25 3.05
N PRO A 118 -6.52 4.23 3.06
CA PRO A 118 -5.65 4.14 1.89
C PRO A 118 -5.53 2.70 1.40
N LEU A 119 -5.45 2.53 0.07
CA LEU A 119 -5.23 1.22 -0.56
C LEU A 119 -3.74 0.89 -0.68
N MET A 120 -3.00 1.27 0.36
CA MET A 120 -1.59 1.01 0.57
C MET A 120 -1.26 0.96 2.06
N ARG A 121 -0.18 0.27 2.41
CA ARG A 121 0.37 0.20 3.77
C ARG A 121 1.87 -0.07 3.74
N LEU A 122 2.53 0.33 4.81
CA LEU A 122 3.97 0.16 5.01
C LEU A 122 4.24 -0.75 6.19
N ALA A 123 5.29 -1.56 6.09
CA ALA A 123 5.89 -2.26 7.21
C ALA A 123 7.38 -1.98 7.27
N LEU A 124 7.85 -1.49 8.41
CA LEU A 124 9.26 -1.25 8.68
C LEU A 124 9.76 -2.31 9.65
N LEU A 125 10.65 -3.16 9.16
CA LEU A 125 11.19 -4.33 9.86
C LEU A 125 12.64 -4.03 10.25
N GLN A 126 12.89 -3.79 11.52
CA GLN A 126 14.23 -3.51 12.03
C GLN A 126 15.01 -4.82 12.18
N LEU A 127 16.07 -4.98 11.41
CA LEU A 127 16.92 -6.17 11.43
C LEU A 127 18.14 -5.99 12.35
N GLU A 128 18.70 -4.79 12.40
CA GLU A 128 19.82 -4.38 13.25
C GLU A 128 19.66 -2.89 13.61
N GLU A 129 20.58 -2.29 14.38
CA GLU A 129 20.49 -0.86 14.75
C GLU A 129 20.40 0.07 13.52
N ALA A 130 21.19 -0.23 12.49
CA ALA A 130 21.28 0.54 11.26
C ALA A 130 20.93 -0.32 10.02
N ASN A 131 19.97 -1.23 10.15
CA ASN A 131 19.53 -2.08 9.05
C ASN A 131 18.04 -2.37 9.15
N TYR A 132 17.29 -1.95 8.13
CA TYR A 132 15.85 -2.13 8.06
C TYR A 132 15.45 -2.72 6.71
N LYS A 133 14.32 -3.44 6.70
CA LYS A 133 13.56 -3.71 5.49
C LYS A 133 12.25 -2.95 5.53
N LEU A 134 11.98 -2.19 4.47
CA LEU A 134 10.67 -1.61 4.21
C LEU A 134 9.92 -2.54 3.27
N VAL A 135 8.70 -2.92 3.65
CA VAL A 135 7.73 -3.53 2.74
C VAL A 135 6.66 -2.49 2.47
N TRP A 136 6.52 -2.08 1.21
CA TRP A 136 5.42 -1.24 0.75
C TRP A 136 4.45 -2.09 -0.05
N THR A 137 3.24 -2.24 0.47
CA THR A 137 2.16 -2.98 -0.19
C THR A 137 1.08 -2.03 -0.65
N PHE A 138 0.60 -2.19 -1.87
CA PHE A 138 -0.44 -1.35 -2.45
C PHE A 138 -1.29 -2.13 -3.45
N HIS A 139 -2.50 -1.66 -3.72
CA HIS A 139 -3.33 -2.18 -4.79
C HIS A 139 -2.93 -1.55 -6.14
N HIS A 140 -2.76 -2.37 -7.18
CA HIS A 140 -2.25 -1.97 -8.49
C HIS A 140 -3.15 -0.94 -9.19
N ILE A 141 -4.44 -0.94 -8.85
CA ILE A 141 -5.43 0.10 -9.26
C ILE A 141 -4.98 1.54 -8.95
N LEU A 142 -4.06 1.74 -7.99
CA LEU A 142 -3.50 3.04 -7.65
C LEU A 142 -2.32 3.47 -8.53
N LEU A 143 -1.43 2.54 -8.88
CA LEU A 143 -0.08 2.86 -9.34
C LEU A 143 0.39 1.91 -10.45
N ASP A 144 1.17 2.44 -11.39
CA ASP A 144 1.89 1.66 -12.39
C ASP A 144 3.41 1.69 -12.14
N GLY A 145 4.17 0.93 -12.94
CA GLY A 145 5.63 0.86 -12.81
C GLY A 145 6.35 2.19 -12.98
N ARG A 146 5.77 3.17 -13.69
CA ARG A 146 6.34 4.52 -13.83
C ARG A 146 6.12 5.35 -12.57
N SER A 147 4.96 5.21 -11.94
CA SER A 147 4.61 5.89 -10.69
C SER A 147 5.60 5.55 -9.58
N LEU A 148 6.07 4.30 -9.55
CA LEU A 148 7.07 3.81 -8.58
C LEU A 148 8.45 4.48 -8.68
N GLN A 149 8.77 5.13 -9.79
CA GLN A 149 10.03 5.88 -9.94
C GLN A 149 9.91 7.34 -9.48
N ILE A 150 8.68 7.83 -9.33
CA ILE A 150 8.37 9.21 -8.96
C ILE A 150 8.13 9.33 -7.46
N LEU A 151 7.46 8.32 -6.88
CA LEU A 151 7.16 8.21 -5.45
C LEU A 151 8.39 7.75 -4.68
#